data_AF-A0A1J9P7Z9-F1
#
_entry.id   AF-A0A1J9P7Z9-F1
#
_cell.length_a   1.000
_cell.length_b   1.000
_cell.length_c   1.000
_cell.angle_alpha   90.00
_cell.angle_beta   90.00
_cell.angle_gamma   90.00
#
_symmetry.space_group_name_H-M   'P 1'
#
loop_
_entity.id
_entity.type
_entity.pdbx_description
1 polymer ?
#
loop_
_entity_poly.entity_id
_entity_poly.type
_entity_poly.pdbx_seq_one_letter_code
_entity_poly.pdbx_strand_id
1 'polypeptide(L)'
;MVGIIAITEYYQFLVDKGLLPASAIHYPPANGWPQLTDNCLTPLGKTPAVNRHIRHLPFVEYGDVETYNIYYHTFAVDYWTGDGISYGDFHNLEEDLGVQ
;
A
#
# COMPACT_ATOMS: atom_id res chain seq x y z
N MET A 1 6.41 -13.38 10.58
CA MET A 1 6.50 -12.05 9.96
C MET A 1 5.20 -11.31 10.24
N VAL A 2 5.18 -10.49 11.29
CA VAL A 2 3.93 -9.87 11.81
C VAL A 2 3.30 -8.91 10.80
N GLY A 3 4.11 -8.14 10.06
CA GLY A 3 3.59 -7.16 9.09
C GLY A 3 2.83 -7.77 7.92
N ILE A 4 3.24 -8.95 7.44
CA ILE A 4 2.54 -9.65 6.35
C ILE A 4 1.18 -10.15 6.83
N ILE A 5 1.13 -10.69 8.04
CA ILE A 5 -0.11 -11.19 8.64
C ILE A 5 -1.12 -10.04 8.76
N ALA A 6 -0.71 -8.91 9.32
CA ALA A 6 -1.59 -7.75 9.49
C ALA A 6 -2.15 -7.22 8.17
N ILE A 7 -1.33 -7.13 7.11
CA ILE A 7 -1.79 -6.66 5.79
C ILE A 7 -2.73 -7.68 5.13
N THR A 8 -2.42 -8.97 5.25
CA THR A 8 -3.31 -10.06 4.80
C THR A 8 -4.68 -9.99 5.50
N GLU A 9 -4.69 -9.89 6.82
CA GLU A 9 -5.91 -9.79 7.63
C GLU A 9 -6.73 -8.54 7.28
N TYR A 10 -6.06 -7.42 7.00
CA TYR A 10 -6.73 -6.20 6.55
C TYR A 10 -7.44 -6.39 5.21
N TYR A 11 -6.80 -6.99 4.21
CA TYR A 11 -7.46 -7.25 2.93
C TYR A 11 -8.61 -8.25 3.06
N GLN A 12 -8.46 -9.28 3.90
CA GLN A 12 -9.53 -10.21 4.21
C GLN A 12 -10.72 -9.50 4.87
N PHE A 13 -10.47 -8.58 5.79
CA PHE A 13 -11.51 -7.75 6.37
C PHE A 13 -12.26 -6.92 5.31
N LEU A 14 -11.57 -6.32 4.34
CA LEU A 14 -12.22 -5.58 3.24
C LEU A 14 -13.13 -6.49 2.39
N VAL A 15 -12.69 -7.73 2.16
CA VAL A 15 -13.51 -8.76 1.49
C VAL A 15 -14.75 -9.10 2.30
N ASP A 16 -14.59 -9.33 3.61
CA ASP A 16 -15.70 -9.63 4.51
C ASP A 16 -16.74 -8.49 4.58
N LYS A 17 -16.30 -7.24 4.34
CA LYS A 17 -17.17 -6.06 4.25
C LYS A 17 -17.80 -5.86 2.87
N GLY A 18 -17.45 -6.68 1.87
CA GLY A 18 -17.91 -6.52 0.49
C GLY A 18 -17.32 -5.29 -0.21
N LEU A 19 -16.25 -4.70 0.35
CA LEU A 19 -15.55 -3.55 -0.21
C LEU A 19 -14.51 -3.95 -1.26
N LEU A 20 -14.11 -5.22 -1.26
CA LEU A 20 -13.17 -5.81 -2.20
C LEU A 20 -13.63 -7.21 -2.62
N PRO A 21 -13.61 -7.57 -3.90
CA PRO A 21 -13.84 -8.96 -4.30
C PRO A 21 -12.64 -9.82 -3.86
N ALA A 22 -12.91 -11.02 -3.32
CA ALA A 22 -11.86 -11.95 -2.90
C ALA A 22 -10.87 -12.29 -4.03
N SER A 23 -11.37 -12.33 -5.28
CA SER A 23 -10.58 -12.59 -6.48
C SER A 23 -9.58 -11.49 -6.82
N ALA A 24 -9.70 -10.30 -6.23
CA ALA A 24 -8.73 -9.23 -6.43
C ALA A 24 -7.50 -9.39 -5.53
N ILE A 25 -7.50 -10.24 -4.50
CA ILE A 25 -6.30 -10.42 -3.66
C ILE A 25 -5.39 -11.50 -4.24
N HIS A 26 -4.15 -11.12 -4.52
CA HIS A 26 -3.09 -12.02 -4.93
C HIS A 26 -2.15 -12.29 -3.77
N TYR A 27 -2.01 -13.56 -3.41
CA TYR A 27 -1.13 -14.02 -2.34
C TYR A 27 0.22 -14.47 -2.90
N PRO A 28 1.34 -14.10 -2.23
CA PRO A 28 2.66 -14.52 -2.66
C PRO A 28 2.86 -16.02 -2.51
N PRO A 29 3.68 -16.65 -3.37
CA PRO A 29 4.22 -17.98 -3.14
C PRO A 29 5.00 -18.08 -1.82
N ALA A 30 5.29 -19.31 -1.36
CA ALA A 30 6.04 -19.54 -0.12
C ALA A 30 7.44 -18.87 -0.11
N ASN A 31 8.07 -18.75 -1.27
CA ASN A 31 9.36 -18.07 -1.45
C ASN A 31 9.23 -16.59 -1.86
N GLY A 32 8.01 -16.06 -1.84
CA GLY A 32 7.66 -14.71 -2.27
C GLY A 32 7.57 -14.54 -3.79
N TRP A 33 7.32 -13.31 -4.23
CA TRP A 33 7.13 -12.99 -5.64
C TRP A 33 8.44 -13.11 -6.44
N PRO A 34 8.52 -13.98 -7.45
CA PRO A 34 9.75 -14.16 -8.23
C PRO A 34 10.13 -12.94 -9.07
N GLN A 35 9.15 -12.07 -9.39
CA GLN A 35 9.37 -10.83 -10.13
C GLN A 35 10.09 -9.76 -9.29
N LEU A 36 9.96 -9.82 -7.96
CA LEU A 36 10.62 -8.88 -7.04
C LEU A 36 12.05 -9.35 -6.73
N THR A 37 12.91 -9.35 -7.74
CA THR A 37 14.31 -9.76 -7.61
C THR A 37 15.11 -8.81 -6.72
N ASP A 38 16.30 -9.22 -6.26
CA ASP A 38 17.16 -8.33 -5.46
C ASP A 38 17.55 -7.07 -6.23
N ASN A 39 17.69 -7.15 -7.56
CA ASN A 39 17.95 -5.98 -8.41
C ASN A 39 16.78 -4.98 -8.41
N CYS A 40 15.54 -5.47 -8.25
CA CYS A 40 14.36 -4.60 -8.13
C CYS A 40 14.29 -3.92 -6.76
N LEU A 41 14.72 -4.61 -5.70
CA LEU A 41 14.55 -4.14 -4.31
C LEU A 41 15.76 -3.35 -3.77
N THR A 42 16.96 -3.60 -4.28
CA THR A 42 18.19 -2.92 -3.84
C THR A 42 18.12 -1.39 -4.00
N PRO A 43 17.58 -0.83 -5.10
CA PRO A 43 17.46 0.63 -5.26
C PRO A 43 16.59 1.32 -4.20
N LEU A 44 15.74 0.58 -3.47
CA LEU A 44 14.92 1.13 -2.40
C LEU A 44 15.73 1.51 -1.15
N GLY A 45 17.02 1.12 -1.07
CA GLY A 45 17.91 1.43 0.05
C GLY A 45 17.46 0.83 1.39
N LYS A 46 16.59 -0.19 1.35
CA LYS A 46 16.05 -0.84 2.55
C LYS A 46 16.91 -2.02 3.00
N THR A 47 16.73 -2.42 4.25
CA THR A 47 17.46 -3.56 4.82
C THR A 47 17.00 -4.88 4.16
N PRO A 48 17.84 -5.92 4.16
CA PRO A 48 17.46 -7.24 3.63
C PRO A 48 16.19 -7.82 4.29
N ALA A 49 15.96 -7.51 5.56
CA ALA A 49 14.76 -7.91 6.28
C ALA A 49 13.51 -7.22 5.73
N VAL A 50 13.58 -5.93 5.41
CA VAL A 50 12.47 -5.19 4.79
C VAL A 50 12.23 -5.66 3.36
N ASN A 51 13.28 -5.87 2.57
CA ASN A 51 13.16 -6.43 1.22
C ASN A 51 12.51 -7.81 1.22
N ARG A 52 12.84 -8.66 2.20
CA ARG A 52 12.16 -9.93 2.41
C ARG A 52 10.68 -9.73 2.70
N HIS A 53 10.29 -8.76 3.53
CA HIS A 53 8.87 -8.49 3.79
C HIS A 53 8.14 -8.05 2.53
N ILE A 54 8.69 -7.07 1.79
CA ILE A 54 8.10 -6.56 0.54
C ILE A 54 7.86 -7.71 -0.45
N ARG A 55 8.83 -8.63 -0.59
CA ARG A 55 8.72 -9.80 -1.48
C ARG A 55 7.57 -10.75 -1.12
N HIS A 56 7.07 -10.71 0.12
CA HIS A 56 6.02 -11.60 0.62
C HIS A 56 4.76 -10.83 1.03
N LEU A 57 4.54 -9.61 0.53
CA LEU A 57 3.27 -8.93 0.70
C LEU A 57 2.24 -9.44 -0.31
N PRO A 58 0.98 -9.68 0.10
CA PRO A 58 -0.11 -9.78 -0.87
C PRO A 58 -0.34 -8.43 -1.54
N PHE A 59 -0.92 -8.44 -2.73
CA PHE A 59 -1.35 -7.22 -3.41
C PHE A 59 -2.78 -7.37 -3.91
N VAL A 60 -3.43 -6.23 -4.16
CA VAL A 60 -4.77 -6.18 -4.73
C VAL A 60 -4.64 -5.85 -6.22
N GLU A 61 -5.16 -6.72 -7.09
CA GLU A 61 -5.23 -6.50 -8.53
C GLU A 61 -6.36 -5.54 -8.88
N TYR A 62 -6.03 -4.59 -9.74
CA TYR A 62 -6.92 -3.52 -10.18
C TYR A 62 -7.93 -4.04 -11.21
N GLY A 63 -9.22 -3.80 -10.95
CA GLY A 63 -10.28 -3.80 -11.96
C GLY A 63 -10.63 -2.34 -12.27
N ASP A 64 -10.83 -2.03 -13.55
CA ASP A 64 -11.04 -0.67 -14.04
C ASP A 64 -12.08 0.14 -13.24
N VAL A 65 -11.75 1.44 -13.08
CA VAL A 65 -12.52 2.59 -12.58
C VAL A 65 -12.93 2.61 -11.09
N GLU A 66 -12.29 3.55 -10.36
CA GLU A 66 -12.68 4.13 -9.06
C GLU A 66 -12.11 3.51 -7.77
N THR A 67 -10.79 3.30 -7.81
CA THR A 67 -9.82 3.05 -6.71
C THR A 67 -9.64 1.61 -6.24
N TYR A 68 -8.37 1.16 -6.22
CA TYR A 68 -7.64 0.63 -5.06
C TYR A 68 -6.16 0.48 -5.44
N ASN A 69 -5.29 1.30 -4.84
CA ASN A 69 -3.84 1.13 -4.87
C ASN A 69 -3.26 1.60 -3.52
N ILE A 70 -2.26 0.89 -2.98
CA ILE A 70 -1.23 1.45 -2.08
C ILE A 70 0.06 1.57 -2.94
N TYR A 71 -0.01 2.38 -3.98
CA TYR A 71 1.03 2.63 -4.99
C TYR A 71 1.33 4.13 -5.13
N TYR A 72 2.35 4.51 -5.90
CA TYR A 72 2.66 5.91 -6.23
C TYR A 72 1.37 6.63 -6.73
N HIS A 73 0.90 7.66 -6.01
CA HIS A 73 -0.44 8.29 -6.03
C HIS A 73 -1.53 7.76 -5.09
N THR A 74 -1.17 7.04 -4.03
CA THR A 74 -2.11 6.82 -2.91
C THR A 74 -2.01 7.97 -1.91
N PHE A 75 -3.15 8.45 -1.44
CA PHE A 75 -3.22 9.40 -0.33
C PHE A 75 -3.38 8.63 0.98
N ALA A 76 -2.50 8.88 1.94
CA ALA A 76 -2.76 8.46 3.31
C ALA A 76 -3.97 9.27 3.79
N VAL A 77 -5.04 8.59 4.20
CA VAL A 77 -6.15 9.24 4.88
C VAL A 77 -5.65 9.67 6.25
N ASP A 78 -5.82 10.94 6.57
CA ASP A 78 -5.59 11.40 7.93
C ASP A 78 -6.73 10.90 8.81
N TYR A 79 -6.46 9.84 9.59
CA TYR A 79 -7.45 9.28 10.52
C TYR A 79 -7.80 10.22 11.68
N TRP A 80 -7.09 11.34 11.85
CA TRP A 80 -7.42 12.36 12.83
C TRP A 80 -8.57 13.27 12.37
N THR A 81 -8.57 13.66 11.09
CA THR A 81 -9.56 14.59 10.51
C THR A 81 -10.60 13.90 9.64
N GLY A 82 -10.30 12.70 9.12
CA GLY A 82 -11.17 11.94 8.24
C GLY A 82 -11.07 12.35 6.76
N ASP A 83 -10.27 13.36 6.43
CA ASP A 83 -10.08 13.83 5.07
C ASP A 83 -8.85 13.16 4.41
N GLY A 84 -8.99 12.85 3.11
CA GLY A 84 -7.87 12.40 2.30
C GLY A 84 -6.98 13.58 1.93
N ILE A 85 -5.67 13.50 2.20
CA ILE A 85 -4.71 14.55 1.83
C ILE A 85 -4.65 14.63 0.30
N SER A 86 -5.42 15.50 -0.35
CA SER A 86 -5.39 15.64 -1.81
C SER A 86 -4.11 16.34 -2.28
N TYR A 87 -3.52 15.88 -3.38
CA TYR A 87 -2.30 16.45 -3.99
C TYR A 87 -2.45 17.95 -4.37
N GLY A 88 -3.67 18.48 -4.40
CA GLY A 88 -3.92 19.92 -4.60
C GLY A 88 -3.51 20.79 -3.42
N ASP A 89 -3.20 20.20 -2.25
CA ASP A 89 -3.14 20.95 -1.00
C ASP A 89 -1.73 21.15 -0.44
N PHE A 90 -0.69 20.47 -0.95
CA PHE A 90 0.67 20.72 -0.46
C PHE A 90 1.17 22.14 -0.75
N HIS A 91 0.72 22.76 -1.85
CA HIS A 91 1.07 24.15 -2.15
C HIS A 91 0.32 25.16 -1.26
N ASN A 92 -0.86 24.80 -0.76
CA ASN A 92 -1.66 25.66 0.12
C ASN A 92 -1.35 25.38 1.60
N LEU A 93 -0.83 24.20 1.95
CA LEU A 93 -0.47 23.81 3.31
C LEU A 93 0.68 24.65 3.88
N GLU A 94 1.67 25.04 3.07
CA GLU A 94 2.74 25.95 3.50
C GLU A 94 2.19 27.37 3.79
N GLU A 95 1.22 27.81 3.00
CA GLU A 95 0.55 29.11 3.14
C GLU A 95 -0.43 29.14 4.34
N ASP A 96 -1.23 28.08 4.50
CA ASP A 96 -2.22 27.94 5.58
C ASP A 96 -1.58 27.64 6.95
N LEU A 97 -0.40 27.00 6.98
CA LEU A 97 0.36 26.75 8.21
C LEU A 97 1.40 27.85 8.50
N GLY A 98 1.55 28.84 7.61
CA GLY A 98 2.44 29.99 7.79
C GLY A 98 3.92 29.63 7.83
N VAL A 99 4.33 28.55 7.15
CA VAL A 99 5.72 28.10 7.11
C VAL A 99 6.26 28.40 5.70
N GLN A 100 7.07 29.47 5.60
CA GLN A 100 7.87 29.81 4.42
C GLN A 100 9.14 28.97 4.30
#